data_AF-A0AAQ3KG72-F1
#
_entry.id   AF-A0AAQ3KG72-F1
#
_cell.length_a   1.000
_cell.length_b   1.000
_cell.length_c   1.000
_cell.angle_alpha   90.00
_cell.angle_beta   90.00
_cell.angle_gamma   90.00
#
_symmetry.space_group_name_H-M   'P 1'
#
loop_
_entity.id
_entity.type
_entity.pdbx_description
1 polymer ?
#
loop_
_entity_poly.entity_id
_entity_poly.type
_entity_poly.pdbx_seq_one_letter_code
_entity_poly.pdbx_strand_id
1 'polypeptide(L)'
;MIWALNESGKLTCKIAYNHLKEKEKIQDTISFDWQIIRKLKVVPKIKIFIWKLVLERLPSSDYLSRFCKIQRSSCHVCGKESDSINHILFNCPFAQDFWLKVESAASCIFKYKTSWCKGKWFEESENLEKESGEVLTALIAGLWNLWKNINNCLFRGKGSSINSLLYRSLAEVNFSKGITNNETDTLGSMQGCRDSESRRFPNEGTITDSKTNL
;
A
#
# COMPACT_ATOMS: atom_id res chain seq x y z
N MET A 1 25.80 23.41 -21.21
CA MET A 1 26.11 22.28 -20.31
C MET A 1 25.79 21.00 -21.06
N ILE A 2 26.78 20.16 -21.33
CA ILE A 2 26.63 18.89 -22.08
C ILE A 2 26.91 17.77 -21.07
N TRP A 3 26.00 16.79 -20.96
CA TRP A 3 26.13 15.70 -19.99
C TRP A 3 27.01 14.58 -20.54
N ALA A 4 28.11 14.24 -19.86
CA ALA A 4 29.16 13.36 -20.39
C ALA A 4 28.86 11.85 -20.34
N LEU A 5 27.69 11.45 -19.81
CA LEU A 5 27.36 10.03 -19.60
C LEU A 5 26.58 9.39 -20.76
N ASN A 6 26.34 10.11 -21.85
CA ASN A 6 25.80 9.54 -23.08
C ASN A 6 26.32 10.29 -24.33
N GLU A 7 26.36 9.58 -25.46
CA GLU A 7 26.81 10.14 -26.74
C GLU A 7 25.91 11.29 -27.24
N SER A 8 24.65 11.33 -26.80
CA SER A 8 23.70 12.38 -27.17
C SER A 8 23.87 13.69 -26.38
N GLY A 9 24.68 13.71 -25.31
CA GLY A 9 24.91 14.87 -24.45
C GLY A 9 23.68 15.36 -23.66
N LYS A 10 22.52 14.70 -23.81
CA LYS A 10 21.24 15.08 -23.18
C LYS A 10 21.05 14.34 -21.86
N LEU A 11 20.91 15.10 -20.78
CA LEU A 11 20.54 14.59 -19.47
C LEU A 11 19.05 14.22 -19.44
N THR A 12 18.75 13.00 -19.00
CA THR A 12 17.39 12.58 -18.65
C THR A 12 17.38 11.97 -17.26
N CYS A 13 16.25 12.06 -16.55
CA CYS A 13 16.11 11.48 -15.21
C CYS A 13 16.45 9.97 -15.18
N LYS A 14 16.12 9.24 -16.26
CA LYS A 14 16.42 7.81 -16.40
C LYS A 14 17.92 7.53 -16.42
N ILE A 15 18.69 8.31 -17.17
CA ILE A 15 20.15 8.14 -17.29
C ILE A 15 20.84 8.51 -15.98
N ALA A 16 20.44 9.64 -15.37
CA ALA A 16 20.95 10.05 -14.06
C ALA A 16 20.67 8.98 -13.00
N TYR A 17 19.44 8.45 -12.95
CA TYR A 17 19.04 7.40 -12.01
C TYR A 17 19.85 6.11 -12.19
N ASN A 18 19.98 5.61 -13.42
CA ASN A 18 20.73 4.38 -13.70
C ASN A 18 22.21 4.52 -13.30
N HIS A 19 22.82 5.65 -13.62
CA HIS A 19 24.22 5.90 -13.27
C HIS A 19 24.42 6.01 -11.75
N LEU A 20 23.50 6.66 -11.03
CA LEU A 20 23.52 6.68 -9.56
C LEU A 20 23.33 5.27 -8.98
N LYS A 21 22.41 4.48 -9.54
CA LYS A 21 22.14 3.11 -9.12
C LYS A 21 23.38 2.21 -9.27
N GLU A 22 24.08 2.30 -10.40
CA GLU A 22 25.32 1.57 -10.67
C GLU A 22 26.47 2.04 -9.77
N LYS A 23 26.64 3.36 -9.63
CA LYS A 23 27.75 3.96 -8.87
C LYS A 23 27.62 3.72 -7.36
N GLU A 24 26.41 3.79 -6.82
CA GLU A 24 26.15 3.56 -5.39
C GLU A 24 25.95 2.08 -5.04
N LYS A 25 26.06 1.15 -6.02
CA LYS A 25 25.73 -0.27 -5.84
C LYS A 25 24.43 -0.46 -5.08
N ILE A 26 23.41 0.34 -5.40
CA ILE A 26 22.08 0.20 -4.80
C ILE A 26 21.50 -1.09 -5.38
N GLN A 27 21.78 -2.21 -4.73
CA GLN A 27 20.96 -3.40 -4.88
C GLN A 27 19.56 -3.02 -4.40
N ASP A 28 18.54 -3.45 -5.15
CA ASP A 28 17.18 -3.44 -4.63
C ASP A 28 17.19 -4.42 -3.45
N THR A 29 17.40 -3.91 -2.24
CA THR A 29 17.61 -4.72 -1.02
C THR A 29 16.35 -5.49 -0.63
N ILE A 30 15.22 -5.17 -1.26
CA ILE A 30 13.90 -5.70 -0.94
C ILE A 30 13.33 -6.34 -2.20
N SER A 31 13.32 -7.68 -2.24
CA SER A 31 12.61 -8.47 -3.24
C SER A 31 11.13 -8.54 -2.88
N PHE A 32 10.36 -7.50 -3.23
CA PHE A 32 8.92 -7.43 -2.95
C PHE A 32 8.11 -7.19 -4.21
N ASP A 33 7.06 -8.00 -4.44
CA ASP A 33 6.12 -7.76 -5.55
C ASP A 33 5.17 -6.59 -5.25
N TRP A 34 5.45 -5.45 -5.87
CA TRP A 34 4.63 -4.25 -5.78
C TRP A 34 3.21 -4.41 -6.36
N GLN A 35 2.95 -5.42 -7.19
CA GLN A 35 1.60 -5.70 -7.68
C GLN A 35 0.65 -6.08 -6.54
N ILE A 36 1.16 -6.68 -5.47
CA ILE A 36 0.39 -7.01 -4.27
C ILE A 36 -0.27 -5.72 -3.75
N ILE A 37 0.54 -4.68 -3.47
CA ILE A 37 0.04 -3.39 -2.97
C ILE A 37 -0.92 -2.73 -3.96
N ARG A 38 -0.64 -2.84 -5.26
CA ARG A 38 -1.48 -2.27 -6.31
C ARG A 38 -2.88 -2.89 -6.31
N LYS A 39 -2.97 -4.22 -6.20
CA LYS A 39 -4.20 -5.01 -6.22
C LYS A 39 -5.03 -4.90 -4.94
N LEU A 40 -4.43 -4.49 -3.81
CA LEU A 40 -5.16 -4.29 -2.55
C LEU A 40 -6.39 -3.39 -2.72
N LYS A 41 -7.51 -3.83 -2.16
CA LYS A 41 -8.79 -3.09 -2.20
C LYS A 41 -8.95 -2.24 -0.94
N VAL A 42 -7.97 -1.38 -0.68
CA VAL A 42 -7.93 -0.49 0.48
C VAL A 42 -7.78 0.97 0.04
N VAL A 43 -8.12 1.89 0.94
CA VAL A 43 -7.97 3.33 0.68
C VAL A 43 -6.50 3.69 0.34
N PRO A 44 -6.26 4.67 -0.57
CA PRO A 44 -4.90 5.00 -1.04
C PRO A 44 -3.89 5.30 0.08
N LYS A 45 -4.32 5.95 1.17
CA LYS A 45 -3.46 6.23 2.33
C LYS A 45 -2.89 4.96 2.98
N ILE A 46 -3.65 3.86 2.98
CA ILE A 46 -3.18 2.57 3.51
C ILE A 46 -2.16 1.94 2.55
N LYS A 47 -2.36 2.07 1.23
CA LYS A 47 -1.36 1.61 0.24
C LYS A 47 -0.02 2.32 0.42
N ILE A 48 -0.04 3.64 0.62
CA ILE A 48 1.17 4.43 0.89
C ILE A 48 1.83 3.99 2.20
N PHE A 49 1.02 3.71 3.23
CA PHE A 49 1.53 3.19 4.49
C PHE A 49 2.24 1.84 4.30
N ILE A 50 1.63 0.87 3.62
CA ILE A 50 2.25 -0.43 3.36
C ILE A 50 3.50 -0.29 2.49
N TRP A 51 3.48 0.58 1.49
CA TRP A 51 4.66 0.88 0.68
C TRP A 51 5.82 1.39 1.55
N LYS A 52 5.55 2.32 2.47
CA LYS A 52 6.56 2.79 3.42
C LYS A 52 7.00 1.71 4.41
N LEU A 53 6.08 0.86 4.85
CA LEU A 53 6.36 -0.24 5.78
C LEU A 53 7.32 -1.25 5.16
N VAL A 54 7.05 -1.69 3.93
CA VAL A 54 7.90 -2.62 3.16
C VAL A 54 9.29 -2.04 2.95
N LEU A 55 9.40 -0.73 2.73
CA LEU A 55 10.68 -0.03 2.62
C LEU A 55 11.39 0.22 3.96
N GLU A 56 10.79 -0.16 5.10
CA GLU A 56 11.24 0.16 6.46
C GLU A 56 11.44 1.67 6.71
N ARG A 57 10.61 2.49 6.06
CA ARG A 57 10.67 3.97 6.07
C ARG A 57 9.55 4.62 6.87
N LEU A 58 8.97 3.90 7.83
CA LEU A 58 8.03 4.54 8.77
C LEU A 58 8.82 5.38 9.78
N PRO A 59 8.32 6.57 10.15
CA PRO A 59 9.02 7.49 11.04
C PRO A 59 8.94 7.05 12.51
N SER A 60 9.53 5.89 12.84
CA SER A 60 9.72 5.47 14.23
C SER A 60 10.88 6.24 14.87
N SER A 61 10.95 6.27 16.20
CA SER A 61 12.07 6.91 16.91
C SER A 61 13.42 6.37 16.45
N ASP A 62 13.54 5.04 16.28
CA ASP A 62 14.78 4.43 15.77
C ASP A 62 15.14 4.91 14.36
N TYR A 63 14.16 4.97 13.44
CA TYR A 63 14.40 5.46 12.09
C TYR A 63 14.81 6.95 12.08
N LEU A 64 14.08 7.79 12.81
CA LEU A 64 14.34 9.22 12.87
C LEU A 64 15.67 9.57 13.54
N SER A 65 16.13 8.75 14.51
CA SER A 65 17.44 8.93 15.17
C SER A 65 18.63 8.87 14.22
N ARG A 66 18.44 8.31 13.01
CA ARG A 66 19.48 8.24 11.96
C ARG A 66 19.68 9.58 11.24
N PHE A 67 18.67 10.46 11.25
CA PHE A 67 18.67 11.71 10.49
C PHE A 67 18.64 12.95 11.38
N CYS A 68 18.06 12.82 12.58
CA CYS A 68 17.90 13.90 13.53
C CYS A 68 18.51 13.51 14.88
N LYS A 69 19.01 14.50 15.63
CA LYS A 69 19.45 14.32 17.03
C LYS A 69 18.23 14.15 17.95
N ILE A 70 17.55 13.03 17.83
CA ILE A 70 16.42 12.61 18.67
C ILE A 70 16.92 11.47 19.54
N GLN A 71 16.65 11.54 20.85
CA GLN A 71 16.96 10.42 21.74
C GLN A 71 16.05 9.25 21.39
N ARG A 72 16.65 8.06 21.22
CA ARG A 72 15.87 6.83 21.08
C ARG A 72 14.95 6.70 22.29
N SER A 73 13.66 6.72 22.03
CA SER A 73 12.63 6.60 23.06
C SER A 73 12.23 5.15 23.24
N SER A 74 11.79 4.80 24.45
CA SER A 74 11.05 3.58 24.66
C SER A 74 9.72 3.63 23.91
N CYS A 75 9.17 2.46 23.61
CA CYS A 75 7.87 2.31 22.97
C CYS A 75 6.79 3.04 23.77
N HIS A 76 6.07 3.96 23.12
CA HIS A 76 5.05 4.79 23.76
C HIS A 76 3.79 4.02 24.19
N VAL A 77 3.72 2.72 23.86
CA VAL A 77 2.62 1.84 24.26
C VAL A 77 3.00 0.99 25.47
N CYS A 78 4.13 0.29 25.43
CA CYS A 78 4.52 -0.65 26.48
C CYS A 78 5.59 -0.11 27.44
N GLY A 79 6.34 0.92 27.05
CA GLY A 79 7.42 1.52 27.82
C GLY A 79 8.69 0.68 27.97
N LYS A 80 8.78 -0.51 27.35
CA LYS A 80 9.84 -1.51 27.64
C LYS A 80 11.04 -1.47 26.69
N GLU A 81 10.81 -1.54 25.39
CA GLU A 81 11.87 -1.65 24.37
C GLU A 81 11.95 -0.39 23.50
N SER A 82 12.96 -0.32 22.62
CA SER A 82 13.10 0.78 21.67
C SER A 82 11.93 0.85 20.70
N ASP A 83 11.53 2.07 20.37
CA ASP A 83 10.47 2.38 19.41
C ASP A 83 10.93 2.12 17.96
N SER A 84 11.03 0.83 17.62
CA SER A 84 11.33 0.30 16.28
C SER A 84 10.06 -0.23 15.61
N ILE A 85 10.01 -0.19 14.27
CA ILE A 85 8.84 -0.67 13.51
C ILE A 85 8.48 -2.11 13.88
N ASN A 86 9.47 -2.99 13.97
CA ASN A 86 9.28 -4.40 14.34
C ASN A 86 8.71 -4.56 15.75
N HIS A 87 9.22 -3.79 16.72
CA HIS A 87 8.66 -3.81 18.06
C HIS A 87 7.22 -3.29 18.07
N ILE A 88 7.01 -2.09 17.56
CA ILE A 88 5.73 -1.37 17.51
C ILE A 88 4.62 -2.24 16.91
N LEU A 89 4.91 -2.94 15.81
CA LEU A 89 3.91 -3.68 15.06
C LEU A 89 3.79 -5.16 15.46
N PHE A 90 4.84 -5.78 16.00
CA PHE A 90 4.85 -7.24 16.23
C PHE A 90 5.33 -7.66 17.62
N ASN A 91 6.42 -7.10 18.14
CA ASN A 91 7.01 -7.58 19.41
C ASN A 91 6.46 -6.88 20.66
N CYS A 92 5.79 -5.74 20.50
CA CYS A 92 5.16 -5.02 21.59
C CYS A 92 4.10 -5.92 22.23
N PRO A 93 4.07 -6.11 23.56
CA PRO A 93 3.08 -6.96 24.22
C PRO A 93 1.64 -6.60 23.85
N PHE A 94 1.36 -5.30 23.73
CA PHE A 94 0.05 -4.82 23.26
C PHE A 94 -0.25 -5.24 21.82
N ALA A 95 0.74 -5.21 20.93
CA ALA A 95 0.58 -5.65 19.55
C ALA A 95 0.40 -7.18 19.48
N GLN A 96 1.13 -7.95 20.29
CA GLN A 96 0.97 -9.40 20.40
C GLN A 96 -0.43 -9.78 20.86
N ASP A 97 -0.93 -9.15 21.92
CA ASP A 97 -2.30 -9.36 22.42
C ASP A 97 -3.36 -8.99 21.37
N PHE A 98 -3.10 -7.93 20.60
CA PHE A 98 -3.95 -7.56 19.48
C PHE A 98 -3.95 -8.67 18.42
N TRP A 99 -2.79 -9.11 17.96
CA TRP A 99 -2.67 -10.16 16.93
C TRP A 99 -3.29 -11.47 17.35
N LEU A 100 -3.12 -11.91 18.60
CA LEU A 100 -3.79 -13.10 19.13
C LEU A 100 -5.32 -13.02 18.98
N LYS A 101 -5.90 -11.84 19.21
CA LYS A 101 -7.34 -11.64 19.02
C LYS A 101 -7.72 -11.56 17.54
N VAL A 102 -6.90 -10.95 16.67
CA VAL A 102 -7.18 -10.98 15.22
C VAL A 102 -7.08 -12.41 14.69
N GLU A 103 -6.09 -13.20 15.12
CA GLU A 103 -5.92 -14.61 14.75
C GLU A 103 -7.11 -15.45 15.21
N SER A 104 -7.57 -15.25 16.46
CA SER A 104 -8.78 -15.91 16.97
C SER A 104 -10.01 -15.55 16.12
N ALA A 105 -10.22 -14.26 15.82
CA ALA A 105 -11.32 -13.83 14.98
C ALA A 105 -11.21 -14.37 13.54
N ALA A 106 -10.02 -14.35 12.94
CA ALA A 106 -9.77 -14.84 11.59
C ALA A 106 -9.94 -16.36 11.49
N SER A 107 -9.52 -17.11 12.51
CA SER A 107 -9.76 -18.55 12.58
C SER A 107 -11.25 -18.86 12.68
N CYS A 108 -12.04 -18.06 13.40
CA CYS A 108 -13.48 -18.24 13.48
C CYS A 108 -14.20 -17.85 12.17
N ILE A 109 -13.80 -16.75 11.53
CA ILE A 109 -14.50 -16.18 10.37
C ILE A 109 -14.06 -16.85 9.06
N PHE A 110 -12.76 -17.10 8.89
CA PHE A 110 -12.17 -17.54 7.62
C PHE A 110 -11.59 -18.96 7.68
N LYS A 111 -11.68 -19.66 8.83
CA LYS A 111 -11.07 -20.98 9.07
C LYS A 111 -9.56 -21.02 8.73
N TYR A 112 -8.89 -19.88 8.87
CA TYR A 112 -7.50 -19.70 8.51
C TYR A 112 -6.59 -19.79 9.73
N LYS A 113 -5.47 -20.53 9.62
CA LYS A 113 -4.46 -20.63 10.69
C LYS A 113 -3.21 -19.88 10.27
N THR A 114 -2.87 -18.83 11.02
CA THR A 114 -1.70 -18.00 10.81
C THR A 114 -1.09 -17.56 12.14
N SER A 115 0.15 -17.07 12.08
CA SER A 115 0.93 -16.57 13.23
C SER A 115 1.52 -15.21 12.90
N TRP A 116 0.69 -14.18 12.92
CA TRP A 116 1.02 -12.79 12.64
C TRP A 116 1.94 -12.18 13.70
N CYS A 117 1.99 -12.76 14.90
CA CYS A 117 2.83 -12.33 16.00
C CYS A 117 4.35 -12.53 15.79
N LYS A 118 4.80 -13.25 14.75
CA LYS A 118 6.21 -13.63 14.59
C LYS A 118 7.12 -12.60 13.91
N GLY A 119 6.59 -11.48 13.42
CA GLY A 119 7.36 -10.49 12.65
C GLY A 119 7.91 -11.09 11.34
N LYS A 120 8.48 -10.28 10.44
CA LYS A 120 9.03 -10.71 9.12
C LYS A 120 8.05 -11.10 8.02
N TRP A 121 6.74 -10.84 8.19
CA TRP A 121 5.72 -11.14 7.19
C TRP A 121 5.89 -10.42 5.83
N PHE A 122 6.68 -9.35 5.78
CA PHE A 122 6.94 -8.58 4.56
C PHE A 122 8.25 -8.97 3.86
N GLU A 123 9.12 -9.76 4.50
CA GLU A 123 10.42 -10.19 3.93
C GLU A 123 10.22 -11.26 2.85
N GLU A 124 9.06 -11.92 2.82
CA GLU A 124 8.72 -12.97 1.85
C GLU A 124 7.37 -12.63 1.18
N SER A 125 7.42 -11.94 0.04
CA SER A 125 6.21 -11.59 -0.73
C SER A 125 5.38 -12.80 -1.16
N GLU A 126 6.02 -13.97 -1.30
CA GLU A 126 5.35 -15.25 -1.60
C GLU A 126 4.32 -15.64 -0.54
N ASN A 127 4.50 -15.24 0.72
CA ASN A 127 3.53 -15.55 1.77
C ASN A 127 2.27 -14.70 1.60
N LEU A 128 2.38 -13.46 1.12
CA LEU A 128 1.25 -12.54 0.95
C LEU A 128 0.37 -12.87 -0.26
N GLU A 129 0.94 -13.48 -1.30
CA GLU A 129 0.17 -13.93 -2.48
C GLU A 129 -0.69 -15.16 -2.21
N LYS A 130 -0.25 -16.00 -1.26
CA LYS A 130 -0.97 -17.22 -0.85
C LYS A 130 -2.16 -16.91 0.07
N GLU A 131 -2.18 -15.73 0.67
CA GLU A 131 -3.27 -15.27 1.53
C GLU A 131 -4.54 -14.95 0.73
N SER A 132 -5.70 -15.27 1.30
CA SER A 132 -6.95 -14.79 0.72
C SER A 132 -7.00 -13.26 0.79
N GLY A 133 -7.63 -12.62 -0.21
CA GLY A 133 -7.72 -11.16 -0.25
C GLY A 133 -8.35 -10.55 1.00
N GLU A 134 -9.27 -11.28 1.66
CA GLU A 134 -9.92 -10.86 2.91
C GLU A 134 -8.96 -10.93 4.11
N VAL A 135 -8.20 -12.01 4.23
CA VAL A 135 -7.21 -12.19 5.31
C VAL A 135 -6.09 -11.17 5.18
N LEU A 136 -5.60 -10.94 3.96
CA LEU A 136 -4.64 -9.89 3.66
C LEU A 136 -5.17 -8.50 4.01
N THR A 137 -6.43 -8.22 3.70
CA THR A 137 -7.08 -6.93 4.04
C THR A 137 -7.19 -6.76 5.56
N ALA A 138 -7.57 -7.82 6.30
CA ALA A 138 -7.65 -7.79 7.76
C ALA A 138 -6.29 -7.54 8.42
N LEU A 139 -5.24 -8.20 7.91
CA LEU A 139 -3.86 -7.99 8.34
C LEU A 139 -3.44 -6.53 8.13
N ILE A 140 -3.65 -6.00 6.92
CA ILE A 140 -3.26 -4.63 6.56
C ILE A 140 -4.03 -3.60 7.39
N ALA A 141 -5.32 -3.81 7.62
CA ALA A 141 -6.12 -2.98 8.51
C ALA A 141 -5.58 -3.05 9.94
N GLY A 142 -5.17 -4.23 10.42
CA GLY A 142 -4.53 -4.41 11.73
C GLY A 142 -3.24 -3.60 11.88
N LEU A 143 -2.31 -3.74 10.93
CA LEU A 143 -1.05 -2.99 10.91
C LEU A 143 -1.29 -1.48 10.91
N TRP A 144 -2.22 -1.02 10.08
CA TRP A 144 -2.58 0.39 9.98
C TRP A 144 -3.18 0.92 11.29
N ASN A 145 -4.05 0.17 11.96
CA ASN A 145 -4.65 0.59 13.22
C ASN A 145 -3.67 0.56 14.39
N LEU A 146 -2.75 -0.41 14.43
CA LEU A 146 -1.62 -0.39 15.37
C LEU A 146 -0.78 0.87 15.15
N TRP A 147 -0.34 1.14 13.92
CA TRP A 147 0.44 2.33 13.61
C TRP A 147 -0.27 3.63 14.01
N LYS A 148 -1.57 3.77 13.73
CA LYS A 148 -2.38 4.91 14.20
C LYS A 148 -2.42 4.99 15.72
N ASN A 149 -2.54 3.87 16.41
CA ASN A 149 -2.58 3.82 17.87
C ASN A 149 -1.28 4.34 18.47
N ILE A 150 -0.13 3.89 17.97
CA ILE A 150 1.18 4.35 18.44
C ILE A 150 1.36 5.85 18.22
N ASN A 151 0.99 6.36 17.04
CA ASN A 151 1.04 7.80 16.79
C ASN A 151 0.11 8.58 17.74
N ASN A 152 -1.07 8.06 18.06
CA ASN A 152 -1.95 8.70 19.04
C ASN A 152 -1.38 8.66 20.46
N CYS A 153 -0.72 7.58 20.87
CA CYS A 153 0.02 7.53 22.13
C CYS A 153 1.12 8.59 22.16
N LEU A 154 1.93 8.68 21.10
CA LEU A 154 3.05 9.61 20.99
C LEU A 154 2.59 11.09 20.99
N PHE A 155 1.66 11.46 20.12
CA PHE A 155 1.32 12.87 19.90
C PHE A 155 0.17 13.38 20.77
N ARG A 156 -0.66 12.47 21.31
CA ARG A 156 -1.88 12.84 22.06
C ARG A 156 -1.93 12.24 23.46
N GLY A 157 -0.98 11.39 23.84
CA GLY A 157 -0.99 10.68 25.12
C GLY A 157 -2.20 9.76 25.30
N LYS A 158 -2.88 9.36 24.21
CA LYS A 158 -4.14 8.60 24.26
C LYS A 158 -4.02 7.30 23.48
N GLY A 159 -3.84 6.20 24.21
CA GLY A 159 -3.95 4.85 23.66
C GLY A 159 -5.40 4.38 23.53
N SER A 160 -5.66 3.54 22.53
CA SER A 160 -6.94 2.85 22.39
C SER A 160 -6.87 1.47 23.04
N SER A 161 -8.00 0.98 23.53
CA SER A 161 -8.11 -0.42 23.96
C SER A 161 -7.95 -1.37 22.77
N ILE A 162 -7.51 -2.60 23.02
CA ILE A 162 -7.38 -3.63 21.99
C ILE A 162 -8.73 -3.89 21.30
N ASN A 163 -9.82 -3.95 22.06
CA ASN A 163 -11.16 -4.17 21.49
C ASN A 163 -11.56 -3.04 20.55
N SER A 164 -11.30 -1.78 20.92
CA SER A 164 -11.55 -0.63 20.06
C SER A 164 -10.73 -0.68 18.77
N LEU A 165 -9.49 -1.18 18.82
CA LEU A 165 -8.68 -1.37 17.61
C LEU A 165 -9.21 -2.50 16.73
N LEU A 166 -9.64 -3.61 17.32
CA LEU A 166 -10.27 -4.72 16.58
C LEU A 166 -11.52 -4.26 15.83
N TYR A 167 -12.42 -3.53 16.49
CA TYR A 167 -13.62 -3.00 15.85
C TYR A 167 -13.29 -2.07 14.68
N ARG A 168 -12.27 -1.22 14.82
CA ARG A 168 -11.82 -0.34 13.73
C ARG A 168 -11.23 -1.13 12.56
N SER A 169 -10.42 -2.14 12.83
CA SER A 169 -9.85 -3.01 11.79
C SER A 169 -10.94 -3.76 11.04
N LEU A 170 -11.93 -4.32 11.75
CA LEU A 170 -13.09 -4.98 11.13
C LEU A 170 -13.93 -4.01 10.29
N ALA A 171 -14.15 -2.79 10.78
CA ALA A 171 -14.86 -1.77 10.02
C ALA A 171 -14.12 -1.39 8.72
N GLU A 172 -12.79 -1.31 8.74
CA GLU A 172 -11.97 -1.07 7.54
C GLU A 172 -12.02 -2.24 6.55
N VAL A 173 -12.08 -3.49 7.03
CA VAL A 173 -12.31 -4.67 6.17
C VAL A 173 -13.68 -4.59 5.50
N ASN A 174 -14.74 -4.29 6.26
CA ASN A 174 -16.09 -4.16 5.71
C ASN A 174 -16.20 -3.00 4.71
N PHE A 175 -15.53 -1.87 4.98
CA PHE A 175 -15.44 -0.76 4.04
C PHE A 175 -14.76 -1.18 2.74
N SER A 176 -13.68 -1.96 2.83
CA SER A 176 -12.96 -2.50 1.68
C SER A 176 -13.83 -3.44 0.84
N LYS A 177 -14.69 -4.25 1.48
CA LYS A 177 -15.71 -5.06 0.79
C LYS A 177 -16.77 -4.21 0.07
N GLY A 178 -17.14 -3.06 0.64
CA GLY A 178 -18.01 -2.10 -0.03
C GLY A 178 -17.38 -1.56 -1.33
N ILE A 179 -16.07 -1.30 -1.34
CA ILE A 179 -15.35 -0.88 -2.56
C ILE A 179 -15.41 -1.95 -3.64
N THR A 180 -15.22 -3.23 -3.28
CA THR A 180 -15.26 -4.32 -4.27
C THR A 180 -16.62 -4.51 -4.90
N ASN A 181 -17.69 -4.42 -4.13
CA ASN A 181 -19.05 -4.61 -4.62
C ASN A 181 -19.45 -3.50 -5.60
N ASN A 182 -19.08 -2.25 -5.31
CA ASN A 182 -19.36 -1.11 -6.19
C ASN A 182 -18.60 -1.22 -7.53
N GLU A 183 -17.37 -1.74 -7.55
CA GLU A 183 -16.62 -1.95 -8.79
C GLU A 183 -17.23 -3.06 -9.66
N THR A 184 -17.71 -4.16 -9.05
CA THR A 184 -18.40 -5.23 -9.79
C THR A 184 -19.72 -4.76 -10.38
N ASP A 185 -20.44 -3.87 -9.70
CA ASP A 185 -21.69 -3.29 -10.20
C ASP A 185 -21.44 -2.35 -11.40
N THR A 186 -20.35 -1.57 -11.37
CA THR A 186 -19.97 -0.71 -12.50
C THR A 186 -19.51 -1.52 -13.73
N LEU A 187 -18.83 -2.65 -13.53
CA LEU A 187 -18.42 -3.56 -14.61
C LEU A 187 -19.58 -4.37 -15.19
N GLY A 188 -20.61 -4.68 -14.38
CA GLY A 188 -21.87 -5.29 -14.83
C GLY A 188 -22.73 -4.37 -15.71
N SER A 189 -22.60 -3.05 -15.56
CA SER A 189 -23.34 -2.06 -16.37
C SER A 189 -22.73 -1.71 -17.74
N MET A 190 -21.53 -2.22 -18.06
CA MET A 190 -20.85 -1.94 -19.34
C MET A 190 -20.91 -3.11 -20.35
N GLN A 191 -21.75 -4.12 -20.12
CA GLN A 191 -22.00 -5.21 -21.07
C GLN A 191 -23.47 -5.20 -21.54
N GLY A 192 -23.92 -4.09 -22.13
CA GLY A 192 -25.30 -3.94 -22.60
C GLY A 192 -25.52 -2.94 -23.74
N CYS A 193 -24.47 -2.50 -24.43
CA CYS A 193 -24.60 -1.65 -25.63
C CYS A 193 -23.57 -2.07 -26.68
N ARG A 194 -23.81 -3.20 -27.35
CA ARG A 194 -23.38 -3.39 -28.72
C ARG A 194 -24.57 -3.89 -29.53
N ASP A 195 -24.66 -3.30 -30.73
CA ASP A 195 -25.46 -3.70 -31.88
C ASP A 195 -26.83 -3.03 -32.02
N SER A 196 -26.83 -1.88 -32.68
CA SER A 196 -27.49 -1.73 -33.99
C SER A 196 -27.27 -0.31 -34.53
N GLU A 197 -26.52 -0.19 -35.62
CA GLU A 197 -27.04 0.43 -36.85
C GLU A 197 -25.98 0.38 -37.95
N SER A 198 -26.29 -0.43 -38.95
CA SER A 198 -25.72 -0.36 -40.28
C SER A 198 -26.17 0.93 -40.95
N ARG A 199 -25.25 1.71 -41.53
CA ARG A 199 -25.59 2.57 -42.65
C ARG A 199 -24.37 2.80 -43.56
N ARG A 200 -24.65 2.57 -44.84
CA ARG A 200 -23.75 2.53 -45.99
C ARG A 200 -23.10 3.89 -46.24
N PHE A 201 -21.84 3.88 -46.64
CA PHE A 201 -21.21 4.99 -47.36
C PHE A 201 -21.43 4.77 -48.86
N PRO A 202 -21.98 5.73 -49.62
CA PRO A 202 -21.82 5.78 -51.06
C PRO A 202 -20.56 6.58 -51.42
N ASN A 203 -19.84 6.06 -52.41
CA ASN A 203 -18.68 6.66 -53.06
C ASN A 203 -19.07 7.76 -54.06
N GLU A 204 -18.11 8.68 -54.22
CA GLU A 204 -17.73 9.45 -55.42
C GLU A 204 -18.65 10.55 -55.97
N GLY A 205 -18.03 11.70 -56.27
CA GLY A 205 -18.66 12.84 -56.95
C GLY A 205 -17.73 14.05 -57.06
N THR A 206 -16.98 14.08 -58.15
CA THR A 206 -16.05 15.09 -58.68
C THR A 206 -16.64 16.50 -58.96
N ILE A 207 -15.78 17.51 -58.76
CA ILE A 207 -15.54 18.75 -59.56
C ILE A 207 -16.63 19.86 -59.59
N THR A 208 -16.30 21.06 -59.12
CA THR A 208 -16.08 22.29 -59.95
C THR A 208 -15.82 23.52 -59.08
N ASP A 209 -14.76 24.26 -59.46
CA ASP A 209 -14.55 25.67 -59.14
C ASP A 209 -15.70 26.54 -59.66
N SER A 210 -16.04 27.63 -58.95
CA SER A 210 -16.23 28.99 -59.50
C SER A 210 -16.89 29.97 -58.51
N LYS A 211 -16.08 30.94 -58.08
CA LYS A 211 -16.33 32.40 -58.03
C LYS A 211 -17.53 33.02 -57.27
N THR A 212 -17.14 34.13 -56.64
CA THR A 212 -17.75 35.49 -56.59
C THR A 212 -18.61 35.93 -55.39
N ASN A 213 -18.11 37.04 -54.78
CA ASN A 213 -18.81 38.23 -54.24
C ASN A 213 -19.77 37.99 -53.06
N LEU A 214 -19.53 38.57 -51.88
CA LEU A 214 -19.43 40.00 -51.53
C LEU A 214 -18.72 40.14 -50.18
#